data_AF-A0AA88I2D5-F1
#
_entry.id   AF-A0AA88I2D5-F1
#
_cell.length_a   1.000
_cell.length_b   1.000
_cell.length_c   1.000
_cell.angle_alpha   90.00
_cell.angle_beta   90.00
_cell.angle_gamma   90.00
#
_symmetry.space_group_name_H-M   'P 1'
#
loop_
_entity.id
_entity.type
_entity.pdbx_description
1 polymer ?
#
loop_
_entity_poly.entity_id
_entity_poly.type
_entity_poly.pdbx_seq_one_letter_code
_entity_poly.pdbx_strand_id
1 'polypeptide(L)'
;MLANATRSRTELYLIGSSVSELRGSKLPSLRMALGFFLHLHLELNETIRHSSAAAVTELAKFWRKARIPMRDHQNCQTKLEQAFEEWRLLKKNKARKSSTQQAREAAFVSRLEDLFDIAHADALNTMSIQEDKDFLLAQ
;
A
#
# COMPACT_ATOMS: atom_id res chain seq x y z
N MET A 1 -30.78 17.25 -20.89
CA MET A 1 -29.59 17.23 -20.01
C MET A 1 -29.43 15.80 -19.49
N LEU A 2 -28.48 15.04 -20.04
CA LEU A 2 -28.25 13.65 -19.65
C LEU A 2 -27.29 13.60 -18.46
N ALA A 3 -27.64 12.77 -17.49
CA ALA A 3 -26.98 12.59 -16.22
C ALA A 3 -25.52 12.14 -16.36
N ASN A 4 -24.59 12.87 -15.73
CA ASN A 4 -23.22 12.40 -15.50
C ASN A 4 -23.14 11.84 -14.07
N ALA A 5 -23.70 10.65 -13.87
CA ALA A 5 -23.49 9.86 -12.67
C ALA A 5 -22.32 8.90 -12.92
N THR A 6 -21.09 9.36 -12.71
CA THR A 6 -19.92 8.48 -12.69
C THR A 6 -19.90 7.74 -11.34
N ARG A 7 -20.65 6.63 -11.25
CA ARG A 7 -20.42 5.55 -10.27
C ARG A 7 -18.91 5.23 -10.26
N SER A 8 -18.18 5.04 -9.17
CA SER A 8 -18.47 5.10 -7.74
C SER A 8 -17.11 5.24 -7.06
N ARG A 9 -16.89 6.30 -6.28
CA ARG A 9 -15.76 6.35 -5.35
C ARG A 9 -16.10 5.37 -4.22
N THR A 10 -15.81 4.09 -4.43
CA THR A 10 -16.17 3.03 -3.49
C THR A 10 -15.44 3.34 -2.19
N GLU A 11 -16.21 3.67 -1.15
CA GLU A 11 -15.63 3.92 0.16
C GLU A 11 -15.03 2.61 0.69
N LEU A 12 -13.71 2.51 0.62
CA LEU A 12 -12.98 1.36 1.11
C LEU A 12 -12.91 1.48 2.63
N TYR A 13 -13.51 0.50 3.31
CA TYR A 13 -13.52 0.45 4.77
C TYR A 13 -12.12 0.73 5.37
N LEU A 14 -12.03 1.71 6.28
CA LEU A 14 -10.80 2.24 6.91
C LEU A 14 -9.78 2.93 5.97
N ILE A 15 -9.76 2.57 4.69
CA ILE A 15 -8.82 3.08 3.69
C ILE A 15 -9.33 4.37 3.02
N GLY A 16 -10.63 4.59 3.00
CA GLY A 16 -11.28 5.75 2.39
C GLY A 16 -11.54 5.51 0.90
N SER A 17 -10.54 5.66 0.03
CA SER A 17 -10.73 5.52 -1.42
C SER A 17 -9.62 4.68 -2.05
N SER A 18 -9.95 4.00 -3.14
CA SER A 18 -8.98 3.37 -4.03
C SER A 18 -8.10 4.43 -4.70
N VAL A 19 -6.91 4.02 -5.14
CA VAL A 19 -5.96 4.88 -5.85
C VAL A 19 -5.79 4.30 -7.24
N SER A 20 -6.22 5.01 -8.29
CA SER A 20 -6.11 4.52 -9.66
C SER A 20 -4.70 4.65 -10.24
N GLU A 21 -3.88 5.53 -9.68
CA GLU A 21 -2.51 5.77 -10.12
C GLU A 21 -1.64 6.25 -8.95
N LEU A 22 -0.44 5.69 -8.81
CA LEU A 22 0.54 6.15 -7.84
C LEU A 22 1.26 7.39 -8.38
N ARG A 23 1.02 8.55 -7.76
CA ARG A 23 1.66 9.82 -8.11
C ARG A 23 2.50 10.36 -6.96
N GLY A 24 3.46 11.21 -7.29
CA GLY A 24 4.27 11.96 -6.32
C GLY A 24 5.77 11.67 -6.43
N SER A 25 6.54 12.33 -5.55
CA SER A 25 7.99 12.17 -5.43
C SER A 25 8.41 11.42 -4.16
N LYS A 26 7.49 11.26 -3.20
CA LYS A 26 7.73 10.59 -1.92
C LYS A 26 7.54 9.08 -2.03
N LEU A 27 8.17 8.33 -1.12
CA LEU A 27 7.94 6.90 -1.03
C LEU A 27 6.47 6.60 -0.65
N PRO A 28 5.88 5.53 -1.19
CA PRO A 28 4.47 5.24 -1.01
C PRO A 28 4.16 4.77 0.41
N SER A 29 3.08 5.29 1.00
CA SER A 29 2.55 4.80 2.27
C SER A 29 1.80 3.48 2.11
N LEU A 30 1.51 2.81 3.23
CA LEU A 30 0.66 1.62 3.24
C LEU A 30 -0.72 1.90 2.61
N ARG A 31 -1.30 3.08 2.86
CA ARG A 31 -2.57 3.50 2.24
C ARG A 31 -2.46 3.55 0.72
N MET A 32 -1.38 4.13 0.19
CA MET A 32 -1.18 4.21 -1.26
C MET A 32 -1.01 2.83 -1.88
N ALA A 33 -0.18 1.97 -1.26
CA ALA A 33 0.07 0.62 -1.72
C ALA A 33 -1.21 -0.24 -1.73
N LEU A 34 -1.95 -0.27 -0.63
CA LEU A 34 -3.22 -0.99 -0.53
C LEU A 34 -4.31 -0.37 -1.41
N GLY A 35 -4.40 0.96 -1.48
CA GLY A 35 -5.38 1.66 -2.30
C GLY A 35 -5.21 1.35 -3.79
N PHE A 36 -3.97 1.29 -4.27
CA PHE A 36 -3.66 0.90 -5.65
C PHE A 36 -3.91 -0.58 -5.91
N PHE A 37 -3.48 -1.45 -5.00
CA PHE A 37 -3.80 -2.87 -5.06
C PHE A 37 -5.32 -3.14 -5.14
N LEU A 38 -6.11 -2.46 -4.30
CA LEU A 38 -7.56 -2.63 -4.25
C LEU A 38 -8.26 -2.08 -5.48
N HIS A 39 -7.72 -1.03 -6.12
CA HIS A 39 -8.20 -0.60 -7.43
C HIS A 39 -8.06 -1.73 -8.46
N LEU A 40 -6.86 -2.32 -8.58
CA LEU A 40 -6.62 -3.43 -9.50
C LEU A 40 -7.53 -4.64 -9.19
N HIS A 41 -7.62 -5.02 -7.92
CA HIS A 41 -8.35 -6.24 -7.54
C HIS A 41 -9.87 -6.06 -7.57
N LEU A 42 -10.40 -4.96 -7.04
CA LEU A 42 -11.86 -4.77 -6.87
C LEU A 42 -12.53 -4.04 -8.03
N GLU A 43 -11.81 -3.15 -8.72
CA GLU A 43 -12.39 -2.36 -9.80
C GLU A 43 -12.05 -2.94 -11.18
N LEU A 44 -10.85 -3.48 -11.35
CA LEU A 44 -10.44 -4.15 -12.60
C LEU A 44 -10.65 -5.67 -12.57
N ASN A 45 -11.14 -6.23 -11.45
CA ASN A 45 -11.39 -7.66 -11.26
C ASN A 45 -10.17 -8.57 -11.50
N GLU A 46 -8.97 -8.04 -11.29
CA GLU A 46 -7.75 -8.84 -11.41
C GLU A 46 -7.62 -9.83 -10.24
N THR A 47 -6.89 -10.93 -10.46
CA THR A 47 -6.62 -11.88 -9.36
C THR A 47 -5.71 -11.23 -8.31
N ILE A 48 -5.83 -11.64 -7.04
CA ILE A 48 -4.95 -11.15 -5.95
C ILE A 48 -3.48 -11.20 -6.36
N ARG A 49 -3.07 -12.30 -7.00
CA ARG A 49 -1.70 -12.54 -7.42
C ARG A 49 -1.24 -11.59 -8.53
N HIS A 50 -2.11 -11.33 -9.51
CA HIS A 50 -1.79 -10.38 -10.57
C HIS A 50 -1.78 -8.95 -10.06
N SER A 51 -2.78 -8.58 -9.24
CA SER A 51 -2.86 -7.26 -8.59
C SER A 51 -1.66 -6.98 -7.70
N SER A 52 -1.17 -7.96 -6.93
CA SER A 52 0.00 -7.77 -6.06
C SER A 52 1.27 -7.60 -6.87
N ALA A 53 1.48 -8.41 -7.92
CA ALA A 53 2.63 -8.29 -8.81
C ALA A 53 2.67 -6.94 -9.55
N ALA A 54 1.53 -6.49 -10.09
CA ALA A 54 1.41 -5.21 -10.77
C ALA A 54 1.62 -4.03 -9.80
N ALA A 55 0.99 -4.07 -8.61
CA ALA A 55 1.18 -3.05 -7.58
C ALA A 55 2.65 -2.94 -7.14
N VAL A 56 3.33 -4.05 -6.87
CA VAL A 56 4.75 -4.04 -6.51
C VAL A 56 5.61 -3.47 -7.63
N THR A 57 5.31 -3.78 -8.90
CA THR A 57 6.04 -3.23 -10.05
C THR A 57 5.94 -1.70 -10.13
N GLU A 58 4.76 -1.15 -9.83
CA GLU A 58 4.54 0.30 -9.78
C GLU A 58 5.20 0.94 -8.55
N LEU A 59 5.03 0.34 -7.36
CA LEU A 59 5.68 0.80 -6.12
C LEU A 59 7.21 0.83 -6.29
N ALA A 60 7.78 -0.19 -6.93
CA ALA A 60 9.22 -0.31 -7.18
C ALA A 60 9.80 0.87 -7.97
N LYS A 61 9.00 1.62 -8.75
CA LYS A 61 9.48 2.82 -9.46
C LYS A 61 9.92 3.91 -8.49
N PHE A 62 9.23 4.07 -7.36
CA PHE A 62 9.56 5.06 -6.33
C PHE A 62 10.88 4.72 -5.64
N TRP A 63 11.05 3.46 -5.24
CA TRP A 63 12.25 2.96 -4.58
C TRP A 63 13.47 2.99 -5.51
N ARG A 64 13.31 2.61 -6.79
CA ARG A 64 14.37 2.74 -7.80
C ARG A 64 14.76 4.20 -8.03
N LYS A 65 13.79 5.12 -8.07
CA LYS A 65 14.05 6.56 -8.21
C LYS A 65 14.82 7.12 -7.01
N ALA A 66 14.54 6.62 -5.81
CA ALA A 66 15.26 6.94 -4.58
C ALA A 66 16.57 6.15 -4.42
N ARG A 67 16.94 5.29 -5.39
CA ARG A 67 18.15 4.44 -5.36
C ARG A 67 18.26 3.52 -4.14
N ILE A 68 17.14 3.19 -3.51
CA ILE A 68 17.10 2.31 -2.35
C ILE A 68 16.98 0.86 -2.85
N PRO A 69 17.92 -0.04 -2.47
CA PRO A 69 17.80 -1.46 -2.77
C PRO A 69 16.53 -2.03 -2.13
N MET A 70 15.77 -2.81 -2.89
CA MET A 70 14.55 -3.47 -2.42
C MET A 70 14.80 -4.95 -2.12
N ARG A 71 13.89 -5.54 -1.35
CA ARG A 71 13.73 -7.00 -1.32
C ARG A 71 13.32 -7.50 -2.70
N ASP A 72 13.45 -8.80 -2.94
CA ASP A 72 12.93 -9.41 -4.16
C ASP A 72 11.42 -9.18 -4.30
N HIS A 73 10.95 -9.16 -5.55
CA HIS A 73 9.56 -8.86 -5.88
C HIS A 73 8.58 -9.83 -5.22
N GLN A 74 8.97 -11.07 -4.96
CA GLN A 74 8.10 -12.06 -4.34
C GLN A 74 7.84 -11.72 -2.88
N ASN A 75 8.89 -11.38 -2.12
CA ASN A 75 8.76 -10.95 -0.74
C ASN A 75 7.95 -9.64 -0.60
N CYS A 76 8.13 -8.71 -1.54
CA CYS A 76 7.31 -7.49 -1.59
C CYS A 76 5.82 -7.80 -1.85
N GLN A 77 5.53 -8.75 -2.75
CA GLN A 77 4.15 -9.20 -3.02
C GLN A 77 3.53 -9.84 -1.79
N THR A 78 4.25 -10.75 -1.13
CA THR A 78 3.77 -11.41 0.10
C THR A 78 3.46 -10.40 1.19
N LYS A 79 4.28 -9.36 1.36
CA LYS A 79 4.00 -8.28 2.31
C LYS A 79 2.71 -7.52 1.98
N LEU A 80 2.47 -7.23 0.70
CA LEU A 80 1.26 -6.53 0.24
C LEU A 80 0.00 -7.41 0.41
N GLU A 81 0.10 -8.70 0.07
CA GLU A 81 -0.97 -9.68 0.24
C GLU A 81 -1.34 -9.89 1.72
N GLN A 82 -0.36 -9.90 2.63
CA GLN A 82 -0.59 -9.95 4.07
C GLN A 82 -1.37 -8.72 4.58
N ALA A 83 -0.98 -7.52 4.13
CA ALA A 83 -1.68 -6.30 4.48
C ALA A 83 -3.12 -6.29 3.94
N PHE A 84 -3.34 -6.84 2.74
CA PHE A 84 -4.68 -7.04 2.19
C PHE A 84 -5.51 -8.02 3.02
N GLU A 85 -4.96 -9.16 3.43
CA GLU A 85 -5.71 -10.14 4.23
C GLU A 85 -6.04 -9.58 5.62
N GLU A 86 -5.13 -8.82 6.23
CA GLU A 86 -5.41 -8.08 7.47
C GLU A 86 -6.61 -7.14 7.29
N TRP A 87 -6.58 -6.28 6.26
CA TRP A 87 -7.68 -5.39 5.92
C TRP A 87 -8.99 -6.14 5.67
N ARG A 88 -8.94 -7.26 4.93
CA ARG A 88 -10.10 -8.09 4.60
C ARG A 88 -10.75 -8.68 5.85
N LEU A 89 -9.95 -9.15 6.81
CA LEU A 89 -10.42 -9.67 8.09
C LEU A 89 -11.05 -8.57 8.95
N LEU A 90 -10.48 -7.36 8.97
CA LEU A 90 -11.08 -6.20 9.64
C LEU A 90 -12.42 -5.84 9.00
N LYS A 91 -12.48 -5.74 7.66
CA LYS A 91 -13.70 -5.48 6.91
C LYS A 91 -14.79 -6.52 7.18
N LYS A 92 -14.42 -7.81 7.26
CA LYS A 92 -15.35 -8.90 7.60
C LYS A 92 -15.95 -8.74 9.00
N ASN A 93 -15.19 -8.19 9.94
CA ASN A 93 -15.57 -8.06 11.33
C ASN A 93 -16.09 -6.66 11.72
N LYS A 94 -16.30 -5.75 10.76
CA LYS A 94 -16.70 -4.35 10.99
C LYS A 94 -17.96 -4.14 11.85
N ALA A 95 -18.84 -5.14 11.95
CA ALA A 95 -20.04 -5.08 12.78
C ALA A 95 -19.79 -5.43 14.25
N ARG A 96 -18.64 -6.03 14.58
CA ARG A 96 -18.29 -6.45 15.94
C ARG A 96 -17.79 -5.25 16.73
N LYS A 97 -18.52 -4.87 17.78
CA LYS A 97 -18.15 -3.75 18.67
C LYS A 97 -17.29 -4.17 19.87
N SER A 98 -16.50 -5.24 19.74
CA SER A 98 -15.62 -5.66 20.83
C SER A 98 -14.42 -4.71 20.95
N SER A 99 -13.91 -4.54 22.18
CA SER A 99 -12.71 -3.75 22.44
C SER A 99 -11.51 -4.23 21.62
N THR A 100 -11.34 -5.55 21.48
CA THR A 100 -10.29 -6.14 20.64
C THR A 100 -10.40 -5.74 19.17
N GLN A 101 -11.62 -5.70 18.62
CA GLN A 101 -11.82 -5.33 17.21
C GLN A 101 -11.50 -3.85 17.01
N GLN A 102 -12.00 -2.97 17.89
CA GLN A 102 -11.74 -1.53 17.83
C GLN A 102 -10.24 -1.22 17.98
N ALA A 103 -9.53 -1.90 18.87
CA ALA A 103 -8.09 -1.74 19.03
C ALA A 103 -7.33 -2.15 17.76
N ARG A 104 -7.74 -3.23 17.09
CA ARG A 104 -7.13 -3.67 15.82
C ARG A 104 -7.41 -2.69 14.68
N GLU A 105 -8.64 -2.17 14.58
CA GLU A 105 -8.99 -1.14 13.60
C GLU A 105 -8.16 0.13 13.82
N ALA A 106 -8.03 0.60 15.06
CA ALA A 106 -7.23 1.76 15.40
C ALA A 106 -5.75 1.56 15.05
N ALA A 107 -5.17 0.41 15.41
CA ALA A 107 -3.78 0.07 15.10
C ALA A 107 -3.52 -0.12 13.59
N PHE A 108 -4.53 -0.55 12.84
CA PHE A 108 -4.44 -0.60 11.39
C PHE A 108 -4.48 0.81 10.79
N VAL A 109 -5.43 1.65 11.22
CA VAL A 109 -5.57 3.03 10.76
C VAL A 109 -4.32 3.86 11.07
N SER A 110 -3.72 3.70 12.24
CA SER A 110 -2.50 4.43 12.60
C SER A 110 -1.32 4.10 11.68
N ARG A 111 -1.26 2.88 11.13
CA ARG A 111 -0.20 2.44 10.22
C ARG A 111 -0.46 2.78 8.75
N LEU A 112 -1.64 3.31 8.41
CA LEU A 112 -1.98 3.59 7.01
C LEU A 112 -1.10 4.67 6.39
N GLU A 113 -0.66 5.64 7.19
CA GLU A 113 0.25 6.70 6.72
C GLU A 113 1.72 6.31 6.82
N ASP A 114 2.04 5.18 7.46
CA ASP A 114 3.42 4.69 7.54
C ASP A 114 3.93 4.29 6.15
N LEU A 115 5.23 4.41 5.97
CA LEU A 115 5.95 3.94 4.78
C LEU A 115 5.65 2.46 4.52
N PHE A 116 5.25 2.13 3.29
CA PHE A 116 5.19 0.73 2.87
C PHE A 116 6.59 0.20 2.58
N ASP A 117 7.32 -0.11 3.65
CA ASP A 117 8.74 -0.44 3.58
C ASP A 117 9.00 -1.75 2.83
N ILE A 118 9.63 -1.65 1.66
CA ILE A 118 10.10 -2.80 0.88
C ILE A 118 11.62 -2.75 0.67
N ALA A 119 12.33 -1.96 1.47
CA ALA A 119 13.77 -1.90 1.45
C ALA A 119 14.39 -3.27 1.78
N HIS A 120 15.52 -3.54 1.14
CA HIS A 120 16.41 -4.63 1.53
C HIS A 120 16.88 -4.41 2.99
N ALA A 121 17.06 -5.47 3.77
CA ALA A 121 17.49 -5.36 5.17
C ALA A 121 18.82 -4.60 5.31
N ASP A 122 19.76 -4.87 4.39
CA ASP A 122 21.04 -4.18 4.29
C ASP A 122 21.03 -2.92 3.42
N ALA A 123 19.86 -2.35 3.08
CA ALA A 123 19.78 -1.19 2.19
C ALA A 123 20.70 -0.04 2.64
N LEU A 124 20.73 0.26 3.94
CA LEU A 124 21.59 1.30 4.53
C LEU A 124 23.09 1.02 4.42
N ASN A 125 23.48 -0.25 4.41
CA ASN A 125 24.89 -0.67 4.29
C ASN A 125 25.33 -0.72 2.82
N THR A 126 24.41 -1.06 1.91
CA THR A 126 24.67 -1.14 0.47
C THR A 126 24.62 0.24 -0.21
N MET A 127 23.88 1.19 0.36
CA MET A 127 23.85 2.58 -0.11
C MET A 127 25.16 3.27 0.22
N SER A 128 26.01 3.44 -0.79
CA SER A 128 27.32 4.10 -0.67
C SER A 128 27.24 5.63 -0.78
N ILE A 129 26.10 6.19 -1.19
CA ILE A 129 25.90 7.63 -1.39
C ILE A 129 25.17 8.22 -0.19
N GLN A 130 25.76 9.23 0.46
CA GLN A 130 25.22 9.85 1.68
C GLN A 130 23.89 10.59 1.42
N GLU A 131 23.75 11.25 0.28
CA GLU A 131 22.52 11.97 -0.12
C GLU A 131 21.30 11.04 -0.17
N ASP A 132 21.47 9.80 -0.62
CA ASP A 132 20.37 8.83 -0.69
C ASP A 132 19.95 8.37 0.73
N LYS A 133 20.88 8.35 1.69
CA LYS A 133 20.58 8.06 3.11
C LYS A 133 19.80 9.19 3.76
N ASP A 134 20.22 10.43 3.50
CA ASP A 134 19.56 11.61 4.05
C ASP A 134 18.13 11.74 3.52
N PHE A 135 17.88 11.35 2.26
CA PHE A 135 16.52 11.27 1.70
C PHE A 135 15.63 10.25 2.42
N LEU A 136 16.16 9.07 2.76
CA LEU A 136 15.41 8.05 3.51
C LEU A 136 15.04 8.56 4.92
N LEU A 137 15.97 9.26 5.58
CA LEU A 137 15.75 9.82 6.92
C LEU A 137 14.76 11.00 6.94
N ALA A 138 14.63 11.71 5.82
CA ALA A 138 13.74 12.87 5.68
C ALA A 138 12.31 12.51 5.22
N GLN A 139 11.98 11.22 5.05
CA GLN A 139 10.61 10.79 4.72
C GLN A 139 9.64 10.92 5.88
#